data_AF-A0A179SP36-F1
#
_entry.id   AF-A0A179SP36-F1
#
_cell.length_a   1.000
_cell.length_b   1.000
_cell.length_c   1.000
_cell.angle_alpha   90.00
_cell.angle_beta   90.00
_cell.angle_gamma   90.00
#
_symmetry.space_group_name_H-M   'P 1'
#
loop_
_entity.id
_entity.type
_entity.pdbx_description
1 polymer ?
#
loop_
_entity_poly.entity_id
_entity_poly.type
_entity_poly.pdbx_seq_one_letter_code
_entity_poly.pdbx_strand_id
1 'polypeptide(L)'
;MAYLLDDEDMKKRAKKYIDAIIVGQEEDGWICPCSKEERDRYDMWALFLILKVLVVYYECSKDERVEEVIYNATKNFDRHIDTFTIFNWASTRWYEMLIPIYWLYEKRKEDWLVNLSIKVRAQGFDYKYLYENWPYENPSSFGQWSQMSHVVNQAMAVKSLTLFSRISKNDEDKKFSEMMIQKLHDFHGTATGIFTGDECLSGDSPIQGTELCSVAEFMYSLEHLIQITGDVKWSDQLEYIAYNALPAAISPDM
;
A
#
# COMPACT_ATOMS: atom_id res chain seq x y z
N MET A 1 2.52 12.47 -13.06
CA MET A 1 2.10 13.67 -13.83
C MET A 1 3.29 14.44 -14.40
N ALA A 2 4.21 15.00 -13.59
CA ALA A 2 5.39 15.75 -14.06
C ALA A 2 6.17 15.11 -15.22
N TYR A 3 6.53 13.84 -15.07
CA TYR A 3 7.26 13.08 -16.11
C TYR A 3 6.38 12.67 -17.29
N LEU A 4 5.09 12.42 -17.07
CA LEU A 4 4.15 12.04 -18.11
C LEU A 4 3.83 13.22 -19.05
N LEU A 5 3.72 14.42 -18.48
CA LEU A 5 3.49 15.67 -19.21
C LEU A 5 4.78 16.34 -19.71
N ASP A 6 5.94 15.75 -19.42
CA ASP A 6 7.25 16.31 -19.74
C ASP A 6 7.49 17.73 -19.18
N ASP A 7 6.94 18.04 -17.98
CA ASP A 7 7.01 19.37 -17.37
C ASP A 7 8.28 19.54 -16.51
N GLU A 8 9.21 20.37 -16.99
CA GLU A 8 10.52 20.60 -16.35
C GLU A 8 10.45 21.31 -14.99
N ASP A 9 9.50 22.23 -14.77
CA ASP A 9 9.37 22.89 -13.46
C ASP A 9 8.88 21.88 -12.41
N MET A 10 7.86 21.10 -12.75
CA MET A 10 7.34 20.06 -11.87
C MET A 10 8.39 18.97 -11.58
N LYS A 11 9.15 18.53 -12.60
CA LYS A 11 10.24 17.57 -12.40
C LYS A 11 11.29 18.13 -11.45
N LYS A 12 11.70 19.39 -11.61
CA LYS A 12 12.68 20.04 -10.73
C LYS A 12 12.19 20.13 -9.29
N ARG A 13 10.90 20.45 -9.08
CA ARG A 13 10.28 20.50 -7.75
C ARG A 13 10.24 19.12 -7.10
N ALA A 14 9.82 18.08 -7.82
CA ALA A 14 9.84 16.70 -7.32
C ALA A 14 11.26 16.27 -6.96
N LYS A 15 12.23 16.51 -7.87
CA LYS A 15 13.64 16.18 -7.67
C LYS A 15 14.22 16.82 -6.41
N LYS A 16 13.87 18.07 -6.10
CA LYS A 16 14.33 18.76 -4.88
C LYS A 16 14.01 17.95 -3.61
N TYR A 17 12.80 17.42 -3.48
CA TYR A 17 12.40 16.65 -2.31
C TYR A 17 13.00 15.24 -2.30
N ILE A 18 13.09 14.59 -3.47
CA ILE A 18 13.75 13.29 -3.58
C ILE A 18 15.24 13.40 -3.23
N ASP A 19 15.92 14.43 -3.71
CA ASP A 19 17.33 14.69 -3.35
C ASP A 19 17.49 14.89 -1.84
N ALA A 20 16.56 15.60 -1.18
CA ALA A 20 16.60 15.77 0.27
C ALA A 20 16.43 14.44 1.02
N ILE A 21 15.55 13.55 0.55
CA ILE A 21 15.36 12.21 1.13
C ILE A 21 16.63 11.36 0.93
N ILE A 22 17.19 11.34 -0.28
CA ILE A 22 18.39 10.56 -0.60
C ILE A 22 19.59 11.05 0.23
N VAL A 23 19.80 12.35 0.31
CA VAL A 23 20.89 12.94 1.11
C VAL A 23 20.68 12.74 2.61
N GLY A 24 19.43 12.63 3.05
CA GLY A 24 19.07 12.40 4.45
C GLY A 24 19.26 10.95 4.93
N GLN A 25 19.58 10.00 4.05
CA GLN A 25 19.86 8.62 4.46
C GLN A 25 21.14 8.58 5.30
N GLU A 26 21.05 7.98 6.48
CA GLU A 26 22.18 7.80 7.38
C GLU A 26 23.10 6.64 6.95
N GLU A 27 24.33 6.63 7.46
CA GLU A 27 25.38 5.65 7.11
C GLU A 27 24.96 4.19 7.33
N ASP A 28 24.09 3.92 8.30
CA ASP A 28 23.59 2.57 8.59
C ASP A 28 22.40 2.15 7.70
N GLY A 29 21.95 3.04 6.81
CA GLY A 29 20.82 2.88 5.91
C GLY A 29 19.50 3.46 6.42
N TRP A 30 19.42 3.98 7.65
CA TRP A 30 18.19 4.58 8.17
C TRP A 30 17.78 5.82 7.35
N ILE A 31 16.51 5.91 6.94
CA ILE A 31 16.01 6.96 6.05
C ILE A 31 14.77 7.68 6.59
N CYS A 32 14.21 7.21 7.70
CA CYS A 32 13.01 7.79 8.28
C CYS A 32 13.34 9.06 9.08
N PRO A 33 12.46 10.09 9.07
CA PRO A 33 12.73 11.37 9.73
C PRO A 33 12.42 11.29 11.24
N CYS A 34 13.35 10.71 12.01
CA CYS A 34 13.29 10.67 13.48
C CYS A 34 14.68 10.74 14.09
N SER A 35 14.76 11.01 15.40
CA SER A 35 16.04 10.91 16.11
C SER A 35 16.46 9.46 16.32
N LYS A 36 17.73 9.22 16.66
CA LYS A 36 18.24 7.85 16.91
C LYS A 36 17.56 7.18 18.10
N GLU A 37 17.18 7.98 19.10
CA GLU A 37 16.51 7.55 20.32
C GLU A 37 15.04 7.17 20.09
N GLU A 38 14.45 7.56 18.95
CA GLU A 38 13.06 7.25 18.61
C GLU A 38 12.92 6.00 17.75
N ARG A 39 14.04 5.46 17.22
CA ARG A 39 14.01 4.39 16.22
C ARG A 39 13.37 3.11 16.73
N ASP A 40 13.60 2.75 18.00
CA ASP A 40 13.10 1.51 18.62
C ASP A 40 11.56 1.44 18.70
N ARG A 41 10.91 2.60 18.67
CA ARG A 41 9.46 2.80 18.77
C ARG A 41 8.90 3.54 17.56
N TYR A 42 9.63 3.55 16.45
CA TYR A 42 9.20 4.26 15.24
C TYR A 42 8.26 3.37 14.42
N ASP A 43 7.12 3.93 13.99
CA ASP A 43 6.22 3.20 13.10
C ASP A 43 6.83 3.11 11.70
N MET A 44 7.21 1.90 11.30
CA MET A 44 7.92 1.65 10.05
C MET A 44 7.06 1.83 8.79
N TRP A 45 5.78 2.20 8.91
CA TRP A 45 4.96 2.56 7.75
C TRP A 45 5.56 3.73 6.96
N ALA A 46 6.19 4.69 7.64
CA ALA A 46 6.89 5.79 6.97
C ALA A 46 8.00 5.30 6.04
N LEU A 47 8.72 4.23 6.41
CA LEU A 47 9.71 3.60 5.54
C LEU A 47 9.02 3.06 4.28
N PHE A 48 7.90 2.35 4.43
CA PHE A 48 7.21 1.71 3.31
C PHE A 48 6.77 2.76 2.28
N LEU A 49 6.26 3.90 2.76
CA LEU A 49 5.91 5.04 1.91
C LEU A 49 7.12 5.61 1.18
N ILE A 50 8.21 5.90 1.90
CA ILE A 50 9.43 6.48 1.31
C ILE A 50 9.96 5.55 0.21
N LEU A 51 10.06 4.26 0.48
CA LEU A 51 10.58 3.30 -0.50
C LEU A 51 9.65 3.13 -1.70
N LYS A 52 8.31 3.09 -1.50
CA LYS A 52 7.33 3.06 -2.59
C LYS A 52 7.45 4.30 -3.49
N VAL A 53 7.57 5.49 -2.89
CA VAL A 53 7.77 6.75 -3.64
C VAL A 53 9.09 6.72 -4.42
N LEU A 54 10.18 6.21 -3.83
CA LEU A 54 11.46 6.10 -4.51
C LEU A 54 11.39 5.13 -5.69
N VAL A 55 10.71 3.99 -5.57
CA VAL A 55 10.46 3.07 -6.70
C VAL A 55 9.74 3.78 -7.84
N VAL A 56 8.61 4.43 -7.57
CA VAL A 56 7.84 5.16 -8.60
C VAL A 56 8.66 6.28 -9.22
N TYR A 57 9.45 6.99 -8.40
CA TYR A 57 10.36 8.02 -8.89
C TYR A 57 11.43 7.44 -9.82
N TYR A 58 12.03 6.29 -9.49
CA TYR A 58 12.98 5.64 -10.39
C TYR A 58 12.31 5.23 -11.72
N GLU A 59 11.10 4.69 -11.67
CA GLU A 59 10.40 4.22 -12.87
C GLU A 59 10.20 5.34 -13.89
N CYS A 60 9.97 6.58 -13.44
CA CYS A 60 9.78 7.74 -14.31
C CYS A 60 11.07 8.54 -14.59
N SER A 61 11.98 8.67 -13.63
CA SER A 61 13.19 9.50 -13.75
C SER A 61 14.44 8.74 -14.23
N LYS A 62 14.47 7.42 -14.03
CA LYS A 62 15.63 6.55 -14.20
C LYS A 62 16.86 6.96 -13.36
N ASP A 63 16.65 7.63 -12.23
CA ASP A 63 17.74 8.04 -11.33
C ASP A 63 18.41 6.83 -10.63
N GLU A 64 19.56 6.41 -11.13
CA GLU A 64 20.25 5.18 -10.71
C GLU A 64 20.64 5.18 -9.22
N ARG A 65 20.74 6.35 -8.57
CA ARG A 65 21.05 6.45 -7.13
C ARG A 65 19.99 5.76 -6.26
N VAL A 66 18.75 5.71 -6.74
CA VAL A 66 17.60 5.16 -6.00
C VAL A 66 17.84 3.69 -5.62
N GLU A 67 18.46 2.90 -6.50
CA GLU A 67 18.64 1.47 -6.22
C GLU A 67 19.47 1.23 -4.97
N GLU A 68 20.59 1.95 -4.84
CA GLU A 68 21.48 1.82 -3.68
C GLU A 68 20.83 2.34 -2.40
N VAL A 69 20.04 3.42 -2.49
CA VAL A 69 19.29 3.98 -1.35
C VAL A 69 18.26 2.98 -0.83
N ILE A 70 17.46 2.38 -1.72
CA ILE A 70 16.48 1.36 -1.37
C ILE A 70 17.18 0.13 -0.79
N TYR A 71 18.30 -0.30 -1.39
CA TYR A 71 19.07 -1.44 -0.88
C TYR A 71 19.53 -1.23 0.56
N ASN A 72 20.16 -0.08 0.84
CA ASN A 72 20.66 0.23 2.19
C ASN A 72 19.55 0.38 3.22
N ALA A 73 18.45 1.03 2.85
CA ALA A 73 17.26 1.15 3.71
C ALA A 73 16.61 -0.21 4.00
N THR A 74 16.53 -1.08 2.99
CA THR A 74 15.94 -2.42 3.14
C THR A 74 16.84 -3.32 3.98
N LYS A 75 18.17 -3.22 3.85
CA LYS A 75 19.13 -3.90 4.74
C LYS A 75 19.06 -3.41 6.18
N ASN A 76 18.90 -2.11 6.39
CA ASN A 76 18.70 -1.55 7.72
C ASN A 76 17.41 -2.11 8.35
N PHE A 77 16.31 -2.04 7.61
CA PHE A 77 15.01 -2.54 8.03
C PHE A 77 15.02 -4.04 8.36
N ASP A 78 15.66 -4.86 7.53
CA ASP A 78 15.80 -6.30 7.75
C ASP A 78 16.40 -6.62 9.11
N ARG A 79 17.44 -5.88 9.54
CA ARG A 79 18.05 -6.03 10.87
C ARG A 79 17.21 -5.40 11.97
N HIS A 80 16.57 -4.27 11.69
CA HIS A 80 15.76 -3.54 12.66
C HIS A 80 14.60 -4.38 13.20
N ILE A 81 13.87 -5.05 12.29
CA ILE A 81 12.69 -5.85 12.66
C ILE A 81 13.00 -7.19 13.32
N ASP A 82 14.27 -7.57 13.43
CA ASP A 82 14.69 -8.71 14.25
C ASP A 82 14.62 -8.37 15.75
N THR A 83 14.72 -7.08 16.11
CA THR A 83 14.66 -6.61 17.50
C THR A 83 13.37 -5.86 17.81
N PHE A 84 12.89 -5.04 16.86
CA PHE A 84 11.71 -4.18 17.03
C PHE A 84 10.65 -4.54 16.00
N THR A 85 9.71 -5.39 16.38
CA THR A 85 8.67 -5.88 15.47
C THR A 85 7.81 -4.73 14.94
N ILE A 86 7.38 -4.81 13.68
CA ILE A 86 6.44 -3.83 13.13
C ILE A 86 5.12 -3.80 13.93
N PHE A 87 4.57 -2.61 14.11
CA PHE A 87 3.36 -2.37 14.91
C PHE A 87 2.52 -1.26 14.26
N ASN A 88 1.32 -0.99 14.79
CA ASN A 88 0.42 0.06 14.29
C ASN A 88 0.23 0.00 12.75
N TRP A 89 0.53 1.10 12.05
CA TRP A 89 0.29 1.22 10.61
C TRP A 89 1.19 0.29 9.81
N ALA A 90 2.44 0.08 10.23
CA ALA A 90 3.34 -0.87 9.58
C ALA A 90 2.77 -2.29 9.62
N SER A 91 2.16 -2.68 10.74
CA SER A 91 1.55 -4.02 10.86
C SER A 91 0.30 -4.15 10.00
N THR A 92 -0.56 -3.14 9.90
CA THR A 92 -1.77 -3.20 9.05
C THR A 92 -1.49 -2.94 7.57
N ARG A 93 -0.33 -2.39 7.21
CA ARG A 93 0.08 -2.09 5.82
C ARG A 93 1.35 -2.83 5.40
N TRP A 94 1.65 -3.95 6.06
CA TRP A 94 2.90 -4.72 5.90
C TRP A 94 3.20 -5.09 4.44
N TYR A 95 2.17 -5.39 3.65
CA TYR A 95 2.28 -5.80 2.25
C TYR A 95 2.78 -4.67 1.33
N GLU A 96 2.66 -3.40 1.74
CA GLU A 96 3.23 -2.28 0.97
C GLU A 96 4.76 -2.38 0.87
N MET A 97 5.42 -2.98 1.87
CA MET A 97 6.85 -3.22 1.85
C MET A 97 7.26 -4.28 0.81
N LEU A 98 6.35 -5.15 0.38
CA LEU A 98 6.64 -6.14 -0.66
C LEU A 98 6.96 -5.47 -2.01
N ILE A 99 6.37 -4.31 -2.29
CA ILE A 99 6.56 -3.58 -3.55
C ILE A 99 8.04 -3.19 -3.75
N PRO A 100 8.69 -2.44 -2.84
CA PRO A 100 10.12 -2.14 -2.96
C PRO A 100 11.01 -3.38 -2.84
N ILE A 101 10.62 -4.40 -2.05
CA ILE A 101 11.38 -5.66 -1.97
C ILE A 101 11.41 -6.36 -3.33
N TYR A 102 10.27 -6.50 -4.01
CA TYR A 102 10.17 -7.15 -5.31
C TYR A 102 10.92 -6.38 -6.39
N TRP A 103 10.77 -5.06 -6.41
CA TRP A 103 11.53 -4.20 -7.31
C TRP A 103 13.04 -4.37 -7.15
N LEU A 104 13.54 -4.42 -5.91
CA LEU A 104 14.96 -4.62 -5.62
C LEU A 104 15.41 -6.05 -5.96
N TYR A 105 14.56 -7.05 -5.70
CA TYR A 105 14.85 -8.44 -6.01
C TYR A 105 14.99 -8.68 -7.53
N GLU A 106 14.16 -8.05 -8.34
CA GLU A 106 14.25 -8.18 -9.81
C GLU A 106 15.59 -7.65 -10.35
N LYS A 107 16.21 -6.70 -9.65
CA LYS A 107 17.50 -6.11 -9.98
C LYS A 107 18.70 -6.90 -9.45
N ARG A 108 18.63 -7.34 -8.19
CA ARG A 108 19.78 -7.94 -7.49
C ARG A 108 19.70 -9.45 -7.29
N LYS A 109 18.49 -10.02 -7.24
CA LYS A 109 18.21 -11.46 -7.08
C LYS A 109 18.84 -12.09 -5.83
N GLU A 110 18.83 -11.36 -4.72
CA GLU A 110 19.41 -11.82 -3.46
C GLU A 110 18.38 -12.49 -2.54
N ASP A 111 18.67 -13.70 -2.04
CA ASP A 111 17.72 -14.53 -1.30
C ASP A 111 17.24 -13.92 0.03
N TRP A 112 18.03 -13.04 0.65
CA TRP A 112 17.62 -12.39 1.91
C TRP A 112 16.39 -11.49 1.72
N LEU A 113 16.10 -11.01 0.51
CA LEU A 113 14.89 -10.24 0.19
C LEU A 113 13.63 -11.13 0.26
N VAL A 114 13.76 -12.40 -0.14
CA VAL A 114 12.70 -13.40 0.02
C VAL A 114 12.47 -13.67 1.50
N ASN A 115 13.55 -13.85 2.28
CA ASN A 115 13.46 -14.04 3.73
C ASN A 115 12.82 -12.82 4.42
N LEU A 116 13.19 -11.60 4.02
CA LEU A 116 12.58 -10.38 4.53
C LEU A 116 11.07 -10.33 4.24
N SER A 117 10.64 -10.71 3.04
CA SER A 117 9.21 -10.80 2.70
C SER A 117 8.44 -11.71 3.66
N ILE A 118 9.05 -12.83 4.06
CA ILE A 118 8.49 -13.78 5.03
C ILE A 118 8.43 -13.15 6.42
N LYS A 119 9.51 -12.47 6.87
CA LYS A 119 9.54 -11.78 8.18
C LYS A 119 8.45 -10.70 8.26
N VAL A 120 8.30 -9.90 7.22
CA VAL A 120 7.26 -8.86 7.16
C VAL A 120 5.86 -9.46 7.22
N ARG A 121 5.57 -10.53 6.45
CA ARG A 121 4.28 -11.25 6.54
C ARG A 121 4.03 -11.83 7.93
N ALA A 122 5.06 -12.36 8.59
CA ALA A 122 4.95 -13.00 9.90
C ALA A 122 4.64 -11.99 11.03
N GLN A 123 5.04 -10.73 10.88
CA GLN A 123 4.77 -9.66 11.84
C GLN A 123 3.54 -8.80 11.44
N GLY A 124 2.96 -9.05 10.27
CA GLY A 124 1.84 -8.29 9.72
C GLY A 124 0.47 -8.75 10.23
N PHE A 125 -0.51 -7.85 10.12
CA PHE A 125 -1.91 -8.13 10.44
C PHE A 125 -2.51 -9.21 9.52
N ASP A 126 -3.23 -10.17 10.12
CA ASP A 126 -3.82 -11.29 9.39
C ASP A 126 -5.20 -10.95 8.80
N TYR A 127 -5.18 -10.32 7.62
CA TYR A 127 -6.39 -10.04 6.86
C TYR A 127 -7.16 -11.29 6.45
N LYS A 128 -6.48 -12.44 6.26
CA LYS A 128 -7.15 -13.68 5.89
C LYS A 128 -8.09 -14.12 7.01
N TYR A 129 -7.55 -14.21 8.21
CA TYR A 129 -8.32 -14.57 9.39
C TYR A 129 -9.46 -13.58 9.65
N LEU A 130 -9.20 -12.27 9.49
CA LEU A 130 -10.23 -11.24 9.67
C LEU A 130 -11.41 -11.43 8.69
N TYR A 131 -11.14 -11.68 7.41
CA TYR A 131 -12.20 -11.80 6.41
C TYR A 131 -12.91 -13.16 6.44
N GLU A 132 -12.22 -14.23 6.84
CA GLU A 132 -12.85 -15.52 7.13
C GLU A 132 -13.80 -15.42 8.34
N ASN A 133 -13.54 -14.51 9.28
CA ASN A 133 -14.32 -14.29 10.49
C ASN A 133 -14.89 -12.86 10.57
N TRP A 134 -15.42 -12.38 9.44
CA TRP A 134 -15.77 -10.98 9.21
C TRP A 134 -16.71 -10.39 10.29
N PRO A 135 -16.24 -9.43 11.12
CA PRO A 135 -17.06 -8.85 12.19
C PRO A 135 -17.75 -7.53 11.80
N TYR A 136 -17.44 -6.99 10.62
CA TYR A 136 -17.88 -5.66 10.18
C TYR A 136 -19.03 -5.76 9.18
N GLU A 137 -20.12 -6.44 9.54
CA GLU A 137 -21.32 -6.48 8.69
C GLU A 137 -22.17 -5.21 8.79
N ASN A 138 -21.94 -4.43 9.85
CA ASN A 138 -22.69 -3.22 10.15
C ASN A 138 -21.76 -1.99 10.15
N PRO A 139 -22.29 -0.78 9.93
CA PRO A 139 -21.56 0.46 10.09
C PRO A 139 -20.87 0.55 11.46
N SER A 140 -19.69 1.17 11.48
CA SER A 140 -19.03 1.53 12.72
C SER A 140 -19.93 2.45 13.56
N SER A 141 -19.97 2.24 14.88
CA SER A 141 -20.74 3.12 15.77
C SER A 141 -20.17 4.53 15.77
N PHE A 142 -21.00 5.54 16.00
CA PHE A 142 -20.55 6.93 16.05
C PHE A 142 -19.41 7.12 17.05
N GLY A 143 -18.30 7.69 16.60
CA GLY A 143 -17.09 7.92 17.40
C GLY A 143 -16.20 6.69 17.62
N GLN A 144 -16.57 5.53 17.07
CA GLN A 144 -15.73 4.34 17.07
C GLN A 144 -14.72 4.40 15.93
N TRP A 145 -13.45 4.14 16.23
CA TRP A 145 -12.39 4.07 15.24
C TRP A 145 -11.59 2.77 15.40
N SER A 146 -11.20 2.16 14.29
CA SER A 146 -10.41 0.93 14.28
C SER A 146 -9.54 0.86 13.03
N GLN A 147 -8.26 0.50 13.20
CA GLN A 147 -7.40 0.25 12.04
C GLN A 147 -7.89 -0.91 11.15
N MET A 148 -8.65 -1.85 11.72
CA MET A 148 -9.11 -3.05 11.01
C MET A 148 -10.35 -2.79 10.16
N SER A 149 -11.12 -1.74 10.46
CA SER A 149 -12.26 -1.28 9.66
C SER A 149 -11.97 0.04 8.95
N HIS A 150 -10.75 0.56 9.06
CA HIS A 150 -10.34 1.81 8.42
C HIS A 150 -10.38 1.64 6.91
N VAL A 151 -11.17 2.47 6.21
CA VAL A 151 -11.52 2.19 4.81
C VAL A 151 -10.33 2.19 3.87
N VAL A 152 -9.33 3.03 4.13
CA VAL A 152 -8.10 3.02 3.32
C VAL A 152 -7.30 1.75 3.56
N ASN A 153 -7.28 1.23 4.79
CA ASN A 153 -6.60 -0.04 5.07
C ASN A 153 -7.27 -1.19 4.33
N GLN A 154 -8.61 -1.18 4.23
CA GLN A 154 -9.34 -2.19 3.46
C GLN A 154 -9.04 -2.06 1.96
N ALA A 155 -9.05 -0.83 1.42
CA ALA A 155 -8.72 -0.57 0.02
C ALA A 155 -7.32 -1.05 -0.35
N MET A 156 -6.33 -0.75 0.51
CA MET A 156 -4.94 -1.16 0.33
C MET A 156 -4.76 -2.67 0.49
N ALA A 157 -5.44 -3.30 1.46
CA ALA A 157 -5.22 -4.70 1.80
C ALA A 157 -5.80 -5.68 0.79
N VAL A 158 -6.64 -5.21 -0.14
CA VAL A 158 -7.13 -6.03 -1.27
C VAL A 158 -5.97 -6.69 -2.03
N LYS A 159 -4.83 -6.02 -2.23
CA LYS A 159 -3.67 -6.62 -2.92
C LYS A 159 -2.77 -7.47 -2.03
N SER A 160 -3.00 -7.52 -0.71
CA SER A 160 -2.04 -8.05 0.27
C SER A 160 -1.59 -9.49 0.02
N LEU A 161 -2.52 -10.45 0.02
CA LEU A 161 -2.19 -11.86 -0.17
C LEU A 161 -1.87 -12.17 -1.64
N THR A 162 -2.49 -11.48 -2.59
CA THR A 162 -2.13 -11.63 -4.01
C THR A 162 -0.68 -11.22 -4.26
N LEU A 163 -0.20 -10.12 -3.66
CA LEU A 163 1.22 -9.77 -3.64
C LEU A 163 2.06 -10.90 -3.04
N PHE A 164 1.69 -11.36 -1.85
CA PHE A 164 2.44 -12.39 -1.15
C PHE A 164 2.43 -13.76 -1.84
N SER A 165 1.46 -14.03 -2.74
CA SER A 165 1.38 -15.26 -3.53
C SER A 165 2.64 -15.51 -4.37
N ARG A 166 3.38 -14.45 -4.73
CA ARG A 166 4.70 -14.55 -5.39
C ARG A 166 5.73 -15.28 -4.53
N ILE A 167 5.59 -15.23 -3.21
CA ILE A 167 6.47 -15.88 -2.23
C ILE A 167 5.88 -17.20 -1.74
N SER A 168 4.62 -17.20 -1.31
CA SER A 168 3.96 -18.39 -0.76
C SER A 168 3.73 -19.49 -1.81
N LYS A 169 3.63 -19.11 -3.09
CA LYS A 169 3.23 -19.98 -4.21
C LYS A 169 1.89 -20.67 -3.98
N ASN A 170 1.05 -20.08 -3.12
CA ASN A 170 -0.28 -20.58 -2.81
C ASN A 170 -1.31 -19.90 -3.71
N ASP A 171 -1.94 -20.65 -4.61
CA ASP A 171 -2.96 -20.11 -5.52
C ASP A 171 -4.22 -19.64 -4.80
N GLU A 172 -4.50 -20.14 -3.59
CA GLU A 172 -5.62 -19.64 -2.78
C GLU A 172 -5.41 -18.19 -2.33
N ASP A 173 -4.15 -17.74 -2.22
CA ASP A 173 -3.84 -16.34 -1.87
C ASP A 173 -4.28 -15.37 -2.99
N LYS A 174 -4.36 -15.85 -4.24
CA LYS A 174 -4.85 -15.05 -5.39
C LYS A 174 -6.37 -14.87 -5.39
N LYS A 175 -7.10 -15.82 -4.79
CA LYS A 175 -8.57 -15.74 -4.64
C LYS A 175 -9.00 -14.87 -3.46
N PHE A 176 -8.08 -14.59 -2.53
CA PHE A 176 -8.37 -13.80 -1.34
C PHE A 176 -8.94 -12.42 -1.68
N SER A 177 -8.39 -11.75 -2.69
CA SER A 177 -8.84 -10.43 -3.14
C SER A 177 -10.31 -10.44 -3.57
N GLU A 178 -10.78 -11.50 -4.24
CA GLU A 178 -12.19 -11.64 -4.64
C GLU A 178 -13.11 -11.73 -3.42
N MET A 179 -12.77 -12.58 -2.44
CA MET A 179 -13.53 -12.70 -1.20
C MET A 179 -13.59 -11.36 -0.45
N MET A 180 -12.46 -10.65 -0.41
CA MET A 180 -12.33 -9.38 0.29
C MET A 180 -13.22 -8.31 -0.34
N ILE A 181 -13.16 -8.18 -1.67
CA ILE A 181 -13.98 -7.26 -2.46
C ILE A 181 -15.46 -7.62 -2.33
N GLN A 182 -15.82 -8.90 -2.42
CA GLN A 182 -17.21 -9.33 -2.31
C GLN A 182 -17.80 -8.97 -0.95
N LYS A 183 -17.09 -9.24 0.16
CA LYS A 183 -17.56 -8.88 1.50
C LYS A 183 -17.68 -7.36 1.68
N LEU A 184 -16.73 -6.59 1.18
CA LEU A 184 -16.81 -5.13 1.21
C LEU A 184 -18.02 -4.63 0.41
N HIS A 185 -18.28 -5.22 -0.75
CA HIS A 185 -19.43 -4.89 -1.57
C HIS A 185 -20.76 -5.26 -0.91
N ASP A 186 -20.87 -6.46 -0.33
CA ASP A 186 -22.12 -6.96 0.24
C ASP A 186 -22.62 -6.16 1.45
N PHE A 187 -21.69 -5.65 2.27
CA PHE A 187 -22.05 -4.93 3.50
C PHE A 187 -21.87 -3.41 3.42
N HIS A 188 -21.01 -2.95 2.51
CA HIS A 188 -20.61 -1.54 2.44
C HIS A 188 -20.57 -0.98 1.03
N GLY A 189 -20.93 -1.77 0.01
CA GLY A 189 -20.80 -1.40 -1.39
C GLY A 189 -21.76 -0.29 -1.80
N THR A 190 -21.35 0.43 -2.85
CA THR A 190 -22.19 1.43 -3.50
C THR A 190 -22.24 1.20 -5.01
N ALA A 191 -23.19 1.85 -5.67
CA ALA A 191 -23.32 1.80 -7.12
C ALA A 191 -22.09 2.33 -7.88
N THR A 192 -21.17 3.04 -7.24
CA THR A 192 -19.93 3.54 -7.87
C THR A 192 -18.76 2.54 -7.81
N GLY A 193 -19.00 1.32 -7.29
CA GLY A 193 -18.03 0.23 -7.25
C GLY A 193 -17.02 0.31 -6.10
N ILE A 194 -17.20 1.29 -5.21
CA ILE A 194 -16.42 1.49 -3.99
C ILE A 194 -17.32 1.26 -2.77
N PHE A 195 -16.71 0.87 -1.66
CA PHE A 195 -17.40 0.76 -0.38
C PHE A 195 -17.40 2.10 0.38
N THR A 196 -18.38 2.31 1.25
CA THR A 196 -18.51 3.54 2.04
C THR A 196 -17.60 3.55 3.27
N GLY A 197 -17.27 4.75 3.71
CA GLY A 197 -16.70 5.01 5.02
C GLY A 197 -16.28 6.46 5.21
N ASP A 198 -16.49 6.94 6.43
CA ASP A 198 -15.94 8.18 6.96
C ASP A 198 -14.91 7.75 8.01
N GLU A 199 -13.64 7.61 7.59
CA GLU A 199 -12.53 6.91 8.25
C GLU A 199 -12.71 5.39 8.40
N CYS A 200 -13.87 4.91 8.85
CA CYS A 200 -14.17 3.48 9.01
C CYS A 200 -15.40 3.06 8.19
N LEU A 201 -15.49 1.76 7.87
CA LEU A 201 -16.60 1.18 7.11
C LEU A 201 -17.98 1.60 7.65
N SER A 202 -18.87 2.04 6.76
CA SER A 202 -20.10 2.75 7.16
C SER A 202 -21.43 2.24 6.57
N GLY A 203 -21.48 1.00 6.07
CA GLY A 203 -22.72 0.37 5.57
C GLY A 203 -23.01 0.65 4.09
N ASP A 204 -24.20 0.30 3.62
CA ASP A 204 -24.61 0.47 2.21
C ASP A 204 -25.62 1.61 2.01
N SER A 205 -25.81 2.43 3.04
CA SER A 205 -26.79 3.51 3.04
C SER A 205 -26.42 4.59 1.99
N PRO A 206 -27.37 5.05 1.16
CA PRO A 206 -27.08 5.98 0.06
C PRO A 206 -26.74 7.40 0.53
N ILE A 207 -26.85 7.68 1.83
CA ILE A 207 -26.43 8.96 2.43
C ILE A 207 -24.99 8.93 2.95
N GLN A 208 -24.34 7.77 2.90
CA GLN A 208 -22.94 7.60 3.30
C GLN A 208 -22.02 7.86 2.12
N GLY A 209 -20.90 8.53 2.39
CA GLY A 209 -19.84 8.79 1.42
C GLY A 209 -18.72 7.76 1.47
N THR A 210 -17.73 7.95 0.60
CA THR A 210 -16.45 7.24 0.63
C THR A 210 -15.32 8.26 0.69
N GLU A 211 -14.21 7.88 1.33
CA GLU A 211 -13.00 8.68 1.36
C GLU A 211 -12.26 8.62 0.01
N LEU A 212 -11.79 9.77 -0.49
CA LEU A 212 -11.01 9.82 -1.74
C LEU A 212 -9.76 8.93 -1.70
N CYS A 213 -9.07 8.84 -0.56
CA CYS A 213 -7.89 7.98 -0.42
C CYS A 213 -8.24 6.50 -0.63
N SER A 214 -9.42 6.05 -0.17
CA SER A 214 -9.89 4.68 -0.41
C SER A 214 -10.12 4.41 -1.88
N VAL A 215 -10.66 5.38 -2.62
CA VAL A 215 -10.80 5.27 -4.08
C VAL A 215 -9.43 5.10 -4.73
N ALA A 216 -8.47 6.00 -4.44
CA ALA A 216 -7.13 5.97 -5.04
C ALA A 216 -6.35 4.70 -4.67
N GLU A 217 -6.36 4.29 -3.40
CA GLU A 217 -5.64 3.08 -2.96
C GLU A 217 -6.31 1.79 -3.44
N PHE A 218 -7.63 1.78 -3.63
CA PHE A 218 -8.31 0.61 -4.20
C PHE A 218 -7.97 0.47 -5.68
N MET A 219 -7.94 1.56 -6.44
CA MET A 219 -7.44 1.57 -7.81
C MET A 219 -6.00 1.04 -7.89
N TYR A 220 -5.11 1.53 -7.02
CA TYR A 220 -3.73 1.04 -6.95
C TYR A 220 -3.67 -0.45 -6.58
N SER A 221 -4.54 -0.93 -5.68
CA SER A 221 -4.65 -2.36 -5.38
C SER A 221 -5.03 -3.18 -6.61
N LEU A 222 -6.01 -2.74 -7.39
CA LEU A 222 -6.46 -3.40 -8.62
C LEU A 222 -5.34 -3.44 -9.67
N GLU A 223 -4.55 -2.38 -9.82
CA GLU A 223 -3.36 -2.37 -10.71
C GLU A 223 -2.37 -3.49 -10.38
N HIS A 224 -2.08 -3.69 -9.09
CA HIS A 224 -1.24 -4.82 -8.64
C HIS A 224 -1.89 -6.18 -8.90
N LEU A 225 -3.21 -6.31 -8.71
CA LEU A 225 -3.92 -7.55 -9.05
C LEU A 225 -3.82 -7.86 -10.55
N ILE A 226 -3.96 -6.86 -11.42
CA ILE A 226 -3.80 -7.00 -12.87
C ILE A 226 -2.39 -7.48 -13.19
N GLN A 227 -1.36 -6.82 -12.64
CA GLN A 227 0.04 -7.18 -12.88
C GLN A 227 0.38 -8.62 -12.46
N ILE A 228 -0.20 -9.11 -11.36
CA ILE A 228 0.13 -10.43 -10.81
C ILE A 228 -0.71 -11.54 -11.44
N THR A 229 -2.00 -11.30 -11.65
CA THR A 229 -2.94 -12.34 -12.07
C THR A 229 -3.21 -12.35 -13.57
N GLY A 230 -3.08 -11.21 -14.24
CA GLY A 230 -3.47 -11.05 -15.65
C GLY A 230 -4.97 -11.18 -15.91
N ASP A 231 -5.81 -11.18 -14.87
CA ASP A 231 -7.26 -11.34 -15.00
C ASP A 231 -7.94 -10.01 -15.35
N VAL A 232 -8.73 -10.02 -16.43
CA VAL A 232 -9.39 -8.84 -17.00
C VAL A 232 -10.43 -8.22 -16.06
N LYS A 233 -11.04 -9.01 -15.16
CA LYS A 233 -12.09 -8.51 -14.26
C LYS A 233 -11.59 -7.37 -13.36
N TRP A 234 -10.31 -7.39 -13.00
CA TRP A 234 -9.68 -6.32 -12.22
C TRP A 234 -9.55 -5.03 -13.03
N SER A 235 -9.37 -5.14 -14.35
CA SER A 235 -9.34 -3.99 -15.26
C SER A 235 -10.73 -3.39 -15.43
N ASP A 236 -11.76 -4.23 -15.57
CA ASP A 236 -13.16 -3.77 -15.65
C ASP A 236 -13.56 -3.02 -14.37
N GLN A 237 -13.20 -3.56 -13.19
CA GLN A 237 -13.47 -2.90 -11.91
C GLN A 237 -12.67 -1.59 -11.76
N LEU A 238 -11.39 -1.58 -12.17
CA LEU A 238 -10.55 -0.40 -12.15
C LEU A 238 -11.12 0.71 -13.04
N GLU A 239 -11.52 0.38 -14.27
CA GLU A 239 -12.18 1.31 -15.19
C GLU A 239 -13.46 1.87 -14.57
N TYR A 240 -14.31 1.01 -14.01
CA TYR A 240 -15.56 1.42 -13.41
C TYR A 240 -15.35 2.44 -12.28
N ILE A 241 -14.38 2.20 -11.38
CA ILE A 241 -14.07 3.13 -10.29
C ILE A 241 -13.45 4.43 -10.82
N ALA A 242 -12.52 4.32 -11.78
CA ALA A 242 -11.83 5.46 -12.37
C ALA A 242 -12.76 6.45 -13.07
N TYR A 243 -13.85 5.97 -13.67
CA TYR A 243 -14.82 6.81 -14.37
C TYR A 243 -16.09 7.13 -13.58
N ASN A 244 -16.23 6.62 -12.36
CA ASN A 244 -17.39 6.92 -11.49
C ASN A 244 -16.95 7.52 -10.14
N ALA A 245 -16.33 6.73 -9.27
CA ALA A 245 -16.00 7.16 -7.91
C ALA A 245 -14.90 8.23 -7.89
N LEU A 246 -13.85 8.09 -8.70
CA LEU A 246 -12.72 9.03 -8.71
C LEU A 246 -13.14 10.47 -9.12
N PRO A 247 -13.76 10.70 -10.29
CA PRO A 247 -14.14 12.06 -10.71
C PRO A 247 -15.23 12.67 -9.81
N ALA A 248 -16.03 11.86 -9.12
CA ALA A 248 -17.01 12.36 -8.16
C ALA A 248 -16.36 12.90 -6.87
N ALA A 249 -15.15 12.45 -6.54
CA ALA A 249 -14.44 12.81 -5.32
C ALA A 249 -13.38 13.92 -5.52
N ILE A 250 -13.19 14.41 -6.75
CA ILE A 250 -12.29 15.51 -7.10
C ILE A 250 -13.03 16.61 -7.85
N SER A 251 -12.57 17.86 -7.75
CA SER A 251 -13.14 18.94 -8.54
C SER A 251 -12.65 18.88 -9.99
N PRO A 252 -13.43 19.39 -10.97
CA PRO A 252 -13.03 19.37 -12.39
C PRO A 252 -11.76 20.16 -12.72
N ASP A 253 -11.30 21.02 -11.80
CA ASP A 253 -10.13 21.89 -11.94
C ASP A 253 -8.89 21.40 -11.16
N MET A 254 -8.94 20.18 -10.62
CA MET A 254 -7.82 19.51 -9.96
C MET A 254 -6.82 18.92 -10.96
#